data_AF-A0A0Q5N3X5-F1
#
_entry.id   AF-A0A0Q5N3X5-F1
#
_cell.length_a   1.000
_cell.length_b   1.000
_cell.length_c   1.000
_cell.angle_alpha   90.00
_cell.angle_beta   90.00
_cell.angle_gamma   90.00
#
_symmetry.space_group_name_H-M   'P 1'
#
loop_
_entity.id
_entity.type
_entity.pdbx_description
1 polymer ?
#
loop_
_entity_poly.entity_id
_entity_poly.type
_entity_poly.pdbx_seq_one_letter_code
_entity_poly.pdbx_strand_id
1 'polypeptide(L)'
;MPKISPDLLSVLRCPVTGSTLVQEGDELVSTAAGASGETLRYAIEDGIPLLLPPELVAAANAAASDQHDGGHGPVVSNPAASDPDGAE
;
A
#
# COMPACT_ATOMS: atom_id res chain seq x y z
N MET A 1 19.61 1.09 -13.17
CA MET A 1 18.44 1.31 -12.28
C MET A 1 17.15 1.14 -13.07
N PRO A 2 16.18 0.38 -12.56
CA PRO A 2 14.80 0.47 -13.01
C PRO A 2 14.28 1.87 -12.64
N LYS A 3 14.00 2.67 -13.66
CA LYS A 3 13.38 3.98 -13.47
C LYS A 3 11.88 3.79 -13.40
N ILE A 4 11.24 4.42 -12.43
CA ILE A 4 9.78 4.51 -12.41
C ILE A 4 9.37 5.30 -13.63
N SER A 5 8.31 4.86 -14.33
CA SER A 5 7.85 5.58 -15.50
C SER A 5 7.39 6.99 -15.11
N PRO A 6 7.64 8.00 -15.96
CA PRO A 6 7.23 9.38 -15.68
C PRO A 6 5.72 9.52 -15.49
N ASP A 7 4.92 8.71 -16.21
CA ASP A 7 3.48 8.67 -16.05
C ASP A 7 3.06 8.23 -14.65
N LEU A 8 3.74 7.23 -14.08
CA LEU A 8 3.45 6.76 -12.73
C LEU A 8 3.92 7.78 -11.67
N LEU A 9 5.10 8.38 -11.84
CA LEU A 9 5.59 9.48 -10.99
C LEU A 9 4.61 10.66 -10.95
N SER A 10 3.93 10.95 -12.07
CA SER A 10 2.93 12.03 -12.14
C SER A 10 1.74 11.80 -11.20
N VAL A 11 1.42 10.54 -10.90
CA VAL A 11 0.30 10.14 -10.04
C VAL A 11 0.73 9.96 -8.58
N LEU A 12 1.95 9.49 -8.33
CA LEU A 12 2.44 9.25 -6.96
C LEU A 12 2.45 10.54 -6.13
N ARG A 13 1.94 10.45 -4.91
CA ARG A 13 1.90 11.54 -3.93
C ARG A 13 2.50 11.10 -2.61
N CYS A 14 3.11 12.05 -1.93
CA CYS A 14 3.62 11.86 -0.57
C CYS A 14 2.44 11.52 0.37
N PRO A 15 2.47 10.41 1.11
CA PRO A 15 1.41 10.02 2.03
C PRO A 15 1.22 10.99 3.21
N VAL A 16 2.23 11.81 3.54
CA VAL A 16 2.19 12.75 4.68
C VAL A 16 1.75 14.15 4.24
N THR A 17 2.29 14.65 3.13
CA THR A 17 2.08 16.04 2.68
C THR A 17 1.13 16.17 1.50
N GLY A 18 0.83 15.07 0.80
CA GLY A 18 0.07 15.08 -0.45
C GLY A 18 0.81 15.71 -1.64
N SER A 19 2.08 16.11 -1.49
CA SER A 19 2.90 16.70 -2.55
C SER A 19 3.37 15.68 -3.58
N THR A 20 3.85 16.14 -4.74
CA THR A 20 4.45 15.28 -5.77
C THR A 20 5.77 14.67 -5.28
N LEU A 21 6.16 13.55 -5.88
CA LEU A 21 7.43 12.89 -5.61
C LEU A 21 8.37 13.00 -6.82
N VAL A 22 9.66 13.18 -6.55
CA VAL A 22 10.73 13.12 -7.57
C VAL A 22 11.64 11.93 -7.29
N GLN A 23 12.05 11.22 -8.34
CA GLN A 23 12.98 10.10 -8.19
C GLN A 23 14.43 10.59 -8.21
N GLU A 24 15.13 10.36 -7.10
CA GLU A 24 16.57 10.59 -6.94
C GLU A 24 17.27 9.25 -6.74
N GLY A 25 17.82 8.69 -7.83
CA GLY A 25 18.42 7.35 -7.79
C GLY A 25 17.37 6.28 -7.44
N ASP A 26 17.59 5.61 -6.31
CA ASP A 26 16.71 4.55 -5.79
C ASP A 26 15.78 5.04 -4.67
N GLU A 27 15.53 6.34 -4.62
CA GLU A 27 14.61 6.93 -3.65
C GLU A 27 13.63 7.91 -4.31
N LEU A 28 12.47 8.07 -3.68
CA LEU A 28 11.50 9.12 -3.98
C LEU A 28 11.57 10.20 -2.90
N VAL A 29 11.74 11.44 -3.33
CA VAL A 29 11.83 12.61 -2.44
C VAL A 29 10.58 13.47 -2.62
N SER A 30 9.97 13.91 -1.51
CA SER A 30 8.83 14.82 -1.55
C SER A 30 9.25 16.23 -1.98
N THR A 31 8.46 16.86 -2.85
CA THR A 31 8.73 18.24 -3.28
C THR A 31 8.35 19.28 -2.22
N ALA A 32 7.48 18.93 -1.28
CA ALA A 32 7.19 19.74 -0.10
C ALA A 32 7.84 19.15 1.14
N ALA A 33 8.28 20.02 2.05
CA ALA A 33 8.71 19.65 3.38
C ALA A 33 7.53 19.17 4.24
N GLY A 34 7.78 18.21 5.12
CA GLY A 34 6.85 17.78 6.15
C GLY A 34 6.71 18.78 7.28
N ALA A 35 5.94 18.40 8.31
CA ALA A 35 5.73 19.23 9.50
C ALA A 35 7.03 19.56 10.27
N SER A 36 8.07 18.74 10.12
CA SER A 36 9.41 18.96 10.67
C SER A 36 10.26 19.95 9.87
N GLY A 37 9.80 20.40 8.69
CA GLY A 37 10.57 21.25 7.79
C GLY A 37 11.56 20.50 6.89
N GLU A 38 11.61 19.17 6.99
CA GLU A 38 12.47 18.31 6.15
C GLU A 38 11.68 17.63 5.03
N THR A 39 12.33 17.36 3.90
CA THR A 39 11.74 16.56 2.82
C THR A 39 11.75 15.09 3.17
N LEU A 40 10.64 14.41 2.89
CA LEU A 40 10.51 12.98 3.17
C LEU A 40 11.11 12.17 2.02
N ARG A 41 11.82 11.09 2.38
CA ARG A 41 12.50 10.20 1.45
C ARG A 41 11.94 8.79 1.61
N TYR A 42 11.68 8.14 0.48
CA TYR A 42 11.10 6.80 0.42
C TYR A 42 11.98 5.91 -0.44
N ALA A 43 12.42 4.77 0.10
CA ALA A 43 13.25 3.83 -0.64
C ALA A 43 12.47 3.11 -1.74
N ILE A 44 13.16 2.73 -2.80
CA ILE A 44 12.66 1.84 -3.85
C ILE A 44 13.39 0.50 -3.70
N GLU A 45 12.65 -0.54 -3.32
CA GLU A 45 13.18 -1.88 -3.09
C GLU A 45 12.59 -2.84 -4.13
N ASP A 46 13.44 -3.55 -4.87
CA ASP A 46 13.02 -4.44 -5.97
C ASP A 46 12.11 -3.77 -7.02
N GLY A 47 12.23 -2.45 -7.18
CA GLY A 47 11.40 -1.64 -8.08
C GLY A 47 10.04 -1.22 -7.48
N ILE A 48 9.78 -1.52 -6.21
CA ILE A 48 8.57 -1.16 -5.47
C ILE A 48 8.87 0.04 -4.54
N PRO A 49 8.17 1.19 -4.71
CA PRO A 49 8.34 2.33 -3.82
C PRO A 49 7.70 2.10 -2.45
N LEU A 50 8.47 2.26 -1.37
CA LEU A 50 8.01 2.06 0.00
C LEU A 50 7.41 3.36 0.57
N LEU A 51 6.15 3.65 0.23
CA LEU A 51 5.44 4.87 0.67
C LEU A 51 4.79 4.73 2.05
N LEU A 52 5.61 4.42 3.06
CA LEU A 52 5.18 4.33 4.45
C LEU A 52 5.51 5.63 5.21
N PRO A 53 4.63 6.13 6.09
CA PRO A 53 5.03 7.10 7.10
C PRO A 53 6.23 6.57 7.91
N PRO A 54 7.25 7.38 8.19
CA PRO A 54 8.48 6.92 8.83
C PRO A 54 8.24 6.25 10.19
N GLU A 55 7.23 6.68 10.93
CA GLU A 55 6.79 6.08 12.19
C GLU A 55 6.24 4.66 12.03
N LEU A 56 5.79 4.26 10.83
CA LEU A 56 5.21 2.94 10.55
C LEU A 56 6.19 1.94 9.91
N VAL A 57 7.40 2.37 9.54
CA VAL A 57 8.39 1.49 8.89
C VAL A 57 8.78 0.32 9.79
N ALA A 58 9.01 0.57 11.09
CA ALA A 58 9.34 -0.48 12.04
C ALA A 58 8.20 -1.49 12.23
N ALA A 59 6.95 -1.01 12.20
CA ALA A 59 5.78 -1.88 12.29
C ALA A 59 5.61 -2.75 11.03
N ALA A 60 5.84 -2.18 9.84
CA ALA A 60 5.80 -2.92 8.59
C ALA A 60 6.86 -4.03 8.53
N ASN A 61 8.09 -3.75 8.98
CA ASN A 61 9.16 -4.76 9.07
C ASN A 61 8.86 -5.88 10.08
N ALA A 62 8.08 -5.58 11.13
CA ALA A 62 7.69 -6.55 12.14
C ALA A 62 6.44 -7.37 11.75
N ALA A 63 5.66 -6.90 10.77
CA ALA A 63 4.45 -7.58 10.34
C ALA A 63 4.79 -8.86 9.55
N ALA A 64 4.17 -9.98 9.92
CA ALA A 64 4.25 -11.21 9.14
C ALA A 64 3.46 -11.05 7.82
N SER A 65 3.99 -11.62 6.73
CA SER A 65 3.47 -11.44 5.36
C SER A 65 2.01 -11.89 5.18
N ASP A 66 1.55 -12.81 6.02
CA ASP A 66 0.18 -13.35 6.10
C ASP A 66 -0.89 -12.35 6.55
N GLN A 67 -0.51 -11.15 7.00
CA GLN A 67 -1.46 -10.12 7.48
C GLN A 67 -2.00 -9.20 6.36
N HIS A 68 -1.60 -9.41 5.10
CA HIS A 68 -2.08 -8.65 3.95
C HIS A 68 -3.22 -9.31 3.16
N ASP A 69 -3.75 -10.46 3.61
CA ASP A 69 -5.00 -10.99 3.06
C ASP A 69 -6.16 -10.15 3.62
N GLY A 70 -6.54 -9.12 2.87
CA GLY A 70 -7.71 -8.30 3.16
C GLY A 70 -8.91 -9.21 3.31
N GLY A 71 -9.31 -9.42 4.57
CA GLY A 71 -10.25 -10.46 4.97
C GLY A 71 -11.39 -10.64 3.99
N HIS A 72 -11.40 -11.77 3.30
CA HIS A 72 -12.64 -12.37 2.86
C HIS A 72 -13.42 -12.64 4.14
N GLY A 73 -14.34 -11.72 4.49
CA GLY A 73 -15.24 -11.89 5.63
C GLY A 73 -15.89 -13.28 5.55
N PRO A 74 -16.32 -13.85 6.69
CA PRO A 74 -16.78 -15.23 6.71
C PRO A 74 -17.91 -15.35 5.70
N VAL A 75 -17.67 -16.12 4.64
CA VAL A 75 -18.74 -16.63 3.79
C VAL A 75 -19.62 -17.44 4.72
N VAL A 76 -20.66 -16.81 5.24
CA VAL A 76 -21.79 -17.51 5.82
C VAL A 76 -22.39 -18.31 4.66
N SER A 77 -21.89 -19.53 4.46
CA SER A 77 -22.53 -20.53 3.63
C SER A 77 -23.93 -20.71 4.21
N ASN A 78 -24.92 -20.06 3.59
CA ASN A 78 -26.31 -20.16 4.00
C ASN A 78 -26.80 -21.57 3.67
N PRO A 79 -27.05 -22.47 4.64
CA PRO A 79 -27.61 -23.77 4.36
C PRO A 79 -29.14 -23.64 4.38
N ALA A 80 -29.70 -22.96 3.39
CA ALA A 80 -31.14 -22.84 3.24
C ALA A 80 -31.52 -23.09 1.77
N ALA A 81 -31.39 -24.35 1.39
CA ALA A 81 -32.23 -24.97 0.36
C ALA A 81 -32.51 -26.40 0.81
N SER A 82 -33.20 -26.51 1.95
CA SER A 82 -33.94 -27.72 2.31
C SER A 82 -35.39 -27.42 1.97
N ASP A 83 -35.82 -27.75 0.75
CA ASP A 83 -37.24 -27.99 0.48
C ASP A 83 -37.47 -29.50 0.51
N PRO A 84 -38.29 -29.99 1.45
CA PRO A 84 -38.81 -31.34 1.46
C PRO A 84 -40.21 -31.33 0.83
N ASP A 85 -40.43 -32.02 -0.29
CA ASP A 85 -41.78 -32.53 -0.57
C ASP A 85 -41.76 -33.74 -1.49
N GLY A 86 -42.55 -34.74 -1.12
CA GLY A 86 -42.71 -36.00 -1.83
C GLY A 86 -43.86 -35.98 -2.84
N ALA A 87 -44.22 -37.18 -3.29
CA ALA A 87 -45.18 -37.55 -4.34
C ALA A 87 -44.61 -37.37 -5.76
N GLU A 88 -44.49 -38.40 -6.60
CA GLU A 88 -45.33 -39.59 -6.79
C GLU A 88 -44.48 -40.80 -7.25
#